data_AF-A0A4R6BXC2-F1
#
_entry.id   AF-A0A4R6BXC2-F1
#
_cell.length_a   1.000
_cell.length_b   1.000
_cell.length_c   1.000
_cell.angle_alpha   90.00
_cell.angle_beta   90.00
_cell.angle_gamma   90.00
#
_symmetry.space_group_name_H-M   'P 1'
#
loop_
_entity.id
_entity.type
_entity.pdbx_description
1 polymer ?
#
loop_
_entity_poly.entity_id
_entity_poly.type
_entity_poly.pdbx_seq_one_letter_code
_entity_poly.pdbx_strand_id
1 'polypeptide(L)'
;MTKTRAELNQRLDWYIGKFINPDGLYGYQCADLPTDLVKWATGITMTGNANQLIDNHFNGAAEVLINTPDLLPKPGDILIYTLGRFDNQYGHVAVVHSDITLESCVVIEQNWNGKADTPVKKRRDNYEGLSHIIRIKYKEEEAMSKRILLTAGHGGNDPGAVGNGTNERDFIRENIVDNIAKYLRKAGNDVTVFDKKYDMLTWTFDPSKQYGLYWAKKQKFDEVIEFHLDAASPSASGGHTIIWGGFNPDKMDTRIQKALSDTVGVIRPISKRTDLGNARIAAELGVSYRLVELGFITSKKDMNYIKGNLQSFTKEIAEAIHGGGIDDPKRAEKKKPASLSNATTHKVVKGDTLYSISKKYGVTIKDLIDLNNKIKSKNYKDNTQIAVGTVLKVK
;
A
#
# COMPACT_ATOMS: atom_id res chain seq x y z
N MET A 1 -21.24 -7.29 8.75
CA MET A 1 -19.90 -6.91 9.24
C MET A 1 -19.20 -6.14 8.13
N THR A 2 -18.68 -4.94 8.40
CA THR A 2 -17.95 -4.12 7.43
C THR A 2 -16.70 -4.84 6.94
N LYS A 3 -16.51 -4.91 5.62
CA LYS A 3 -15.36 -5.58 4.99
C LYS A 3 -14.06 -4.81 5.18
N THR A 4 -12.94 -5.53 5.14
CA THR A 4 -11.60 -4.94 5.15
C THR A 4 -11.12 -4.61 3.74
N ARG A 5 -10.02 -3.87 3.64
CA ARG A 5 -9.44 -3.48 2.34
C ARG A 5 -8.80 -4.66 1.61
N ALA A 6 -8.14 -5.57 2.35
CA ALA A 6 -7.63 -6.81 1.78
C ALA A 6 -8.76 -7.69 1.21
N GLU A 7 -9.88 -7.83 1.94
CA GLU A 7 -11.05 -8.56 1.45
C GLU A 7 -11.63 -7.93 0.18
N LEU A 8 -11.69 -6.60 0.11
CA LEU A 8 -12.13 -5.88 -1.08
C LEU A 8 -11.24 -6.20 -2.28
N ASN A 9 -9.92 -6.06 -2.14
CA ASN A 9 -8.98 -6.30 -3.24
C ASN A 9 -9.13 -7.72 -3.79
N GLN A 10 -9.27 -8.72 -2.90
CA GLN A 10 -9.54 -10.10 -3.30
C GLN A 10 -10.89 -10.26 -4.00
N ARG A 11 -11.92 -9.54 -3.55
CA ARG A 11 -13.25 -9.55 -4.17
C ARG A 11 -13.23 -8.95 -5.58
N LEU A 12 -12.47 -7.86 -5.80
CA LEU A 12 -12.30 -7.24 -7.12
C LEU A 12 -11.66 -8.22 -8.11
N ASP A 13 -10.62 -8.94 -7.69
CA ASP A 13 -9.99 -9.98 -8.52
C ASP A 13 -10.95 -11.14 -8.81
N TRP A 14 -11.75 -11.55 -7.82
CA TRP A 14 -12.73 -12.63 -7.98
C TRP A 14 -13.78 -12.35 -9.05
N TYR A 15 -14.19 -11.09 -9.26
CA TYR A 15 -15.20 -10.75 -10.25
C TYR A 15 -14.75 -10.98 -11.69
N ILE A 16 -13.45 -10.90 -11.98
CA ILE A 16 -12.93 -10.94 -13.34
C ILE A 16 -13.32 -12.26 -14.02
N GLY A 17 -13.95 -12.16 -15.20
CA GLY A 17 -14.41 -13.31 -15.98
C GLY A 17 -15.76 -13.89 -15.52
N LYS A 18 -16.40 -13.34 -14.48
CA LYS A 18 -17.72 -13.75 -14.03
C LYS A 18 -18.83 -12.94 -14.67
N PHE A 19 -20.00 -13.54 -14.75
CA PHE A 19 -21.24 -12.89 -15.15
C PHE A 19 -22.02 -12.55 -13.88
N ILE A 20 -22.23 -11.27 -13.60
CA ILE A 20 -22.88 -10.81 -12.37
C ILE A 20 -24.28 -10.31 -12.72
N ASN A 21 -25.30 -10.88 -12.06
CA ASN A 21 -26.70 -10.53 -12.29
C ASN A 21 -27.49 -10.79 -10.99
N PRO A 22 -27.44 -9.86 -10.03
CA PRO A 22 -28.05 -10.06 -8.71
C PRO A 22 -29.57 -9.91 -8.71
N ASP A 23 -30.17 -9.26 -9.72
CA ASP A 23 -31.61 -9.02 -9.82
C ASP A 23 -32.34 -9.95 -10.81
N GLY A 24 -31.61 -10.61 -11.70
CA GLY A 24 -32.14 -11.49 -12.74
C GLY A 24 -32.73 -10.75 -13.95
N LEU A 25 -32.54 -9.43 -14.06
CA LEU A 25 -33.23 -8.57 -15.03
C LEU A 25 -32.29 -8.11 -16.13
N TYR A 26 -32.79 -8.05 -17.36
CA TYR A 26 -32.12 -7.44 -18.52
C TYR A 26 -30.69 -7.93 -18.82
N GLY A 27 -30.29 -9.11 -18.35
CA GLY A 27 -28.99 -9.71 -18.64
C GLY A 27 -27.90 -9.27 -17.66
N TYR A 28 -26.71 -8.99 -18.19
CA TYR A 28 -25.54 -8.60 -17.39
C TYR A 28 -25.24 -7.11 -17.61
N GLN A 29 -25.99 -6.24 -16.95
CA GLN A 29 -25.94 -4.77 -17.01
C GLN A 29 -24.76 -4.17 -16.26
N CYS A 30 -24.35 -2.94 -16.62
CA CYS A 30 -23.22 -2.27 -15.98
C CYS A 30 -23.45 -2.02 -14.47
N ALA A 31 -24.70 -1.79 -14.06
CA ALA A 31 -25.09 -1.54 -12.66
C ALA A 31 -25.09 -2.81 -11.78
N ASP A 32 -25.08 -4.01 -12.34
CA ASP A 32 -25.14 -5.26 -11.57
C ASP A 32 -23.88 -5.49 -10.73
N LEU A 33 -22.71 -5.29 -11.34
CA LEU A 33 -21.42 -5.45 -10.68
C LEU A 33 -21.27 -4.53 -9.45
N PRO A 34 -21.43 -3.19 -9.57
CA PRO A 34 -21.32 -2.30 -8.42
C PRO A 34 -22.42 -2.57 -7.39
N THR A 35 -23.63 -2.96 -7.81
CA THR A 35 -24.71 -3.34 -6.89
C THR A 35 -24.36 -4.57 -6.06
N ASP A 36 -23.84 -5.64 -6.68
CA ASP A 36 -23.37 -6.82 -5.97
C ASP A 36 -22.20 -6.50 -5.04
N LEU A 37 -21.26 -5.65 -5.48
CA LEU A 37 -20.13 -5.23 -4.67
C LEU A 37 -20.57 -4.46 -3.42
N VAL A 38 -21.46 -3.46 -3.57
CA VAL A 38 -21.98 -2.67 -2.44
C VAL A 38 -22.77 -3.56 -1.48
N LYS A 39 -23.59 -4.48 -1.99
CA LYS A 39 -24.35 -5.44 -1.18
C LYS A 39 -23.42 -6.38 -0.42
N TRP A 40 -22.39 -6.91 -1.06
CA TRP A 40 -21.38 -7.75 -0.40
C TRP A 40 -20.61 -6.99 0.67
N ALA A 41 -20.25 -5.73 0.41
CA ALA A 41 -19.43 -4.92 1.30
C ALA A 41 -20.20 -4.37 2.51
N THR A 42 -21.46 -3.98 2.31
CA THR A 42 -22.23 -3.16 3.25
C THR A 42 -23.58 -3.76 3.64
N GLY A 43 -24.09 -4.71 2.85
CA GLY A 43 -25.46 -5.24 2.97
C GLY A 43 -26.52 -4.40 2.23
N ILE A 44 -26.15 -3.26 1.66
CA ILE A 44 -27.08 -2.35 0.95
C ILE A 44 -27.22 -2.80 -0.50
N THR A 45 -28.46 -2.97 -0.95
CA THR A 45 -28.77 -3.21 -2.37
C THR A 45 -29.07 -1.86 -3.00
N MET A 46 -28.25 -1.45 -3.97
CA MET A 46 -28.55 -0.26 -4.78
C MET A 46 -29.66 -0.56 -5.79
N THR A 47 -30.36 0.48 -6.22
CA THR A 47 -31.43 0.42 -7.21
C THR A 47 -31.28 1.55 -8.22
N GLY A 48 -31.89 1.37 -9.40
CA GLY A 48 -31.87 2.36 -10.48
C GLY A 48 -30.78 2.11 -11.53
N ASN A 49 -30.79 2.95 -12.56
CA ASN A 49 -29.78 2.97 -13.61
C ASN A 49 -28.45 3.55 -13.10
N ALA A 50 -27.39 3.47 -13.91
CA ALA A 50 -26.06 3.94 -13.53
C ALA A 50 -26.06 5.42 -13.06
N ASN A 51 -26.80 6.29 -13.75
CA ASN A 51 -26.92 7.71 -13.38
C ASN A 51 -27.72 7.97 -12.09
N GLN A 52 -28.50 6.99 -11.61
CA GLN A 52 -29.33 7.08 -10.40
C GLN A 52 -28.66 6.42 -9.18
N LEU A 53 -27.55 5.71 -9.36
CA LEU A 53 -26.88 5.02 -8.24
C LEU A 53 -26.46 5.98 -7.12
N ILE A 54 -26.15 7.22 -7.46
CA ILE A 54 -25.78 8.28 -6.49
C ILE A 54 -26.93 8.67 -5.55
N ASP A 55 -28.18 8.41 -5.92
CA ASP A 55 -29.37 8.78 -5.14
C ASP A 55 -29.70 7.74 -4.04
N ASN A 56 -28.98 6.61 -4.01
CA ASN A 56 -29.22 5.56 -3.03
C ASN A 56 -28.77 5.99 -1.61
N HIS A 57 -29.51 5.55 -0.59
CA HIS A 57 -29.18 5.85 0.80
C HIS A 57 -28.16 4.87 1.37
N PHE A 58 -26.92 5.32 1.55
CA PHE A 58 -25.83 4.49 2.03
C PHE A 58 -25.72 4.36 3.55
N ASN A 59 -26.53 5.08 4.33
CA ASN A 59 -26.52 5.04 5.81
C ASN A 59 -25.11 5.18 6.42
N GLY A 60 -24.27 6.01 5.82
CA GLY A 60 -22.88 6.24 6.23
C GLY A 60 -21.88 5.15 5.81
N ALA A 61 -22.33 4.04 5.22
CA ALA A 61 -21.48 2.93 4.75
C ALA A 61 -20.74 3.22 3.43
N ALA A 62 -21.17 4.22 2.69
CA ALA A 62 -20.46 4.78 1.55
C ALA A 62 -20.67 6.31 1.51
N GLU A 63 -19.82 7.00 0.76
CA GLU A 63 -19.94 8.43 0.47
C GLU A 63 -20.00 8.68 -1.04
N VAL A 64 -20.74 9.70 -1.45
CA VAL A 64 -20.78 10.16 -2.84
C VAL A 64 -19.89 11.39 -2.94
N LEU A 65 -18.90 11.33 -3.82
CA LEU A 65 -17.91 12.37 -4.06
C LEU A 65 -18.11 12.94 -5.46
N ILE A 66 -18.06 14.25 -5.60
CA ILE A 66 -18.00 14.90 -6.92
C ILE A 66 -16.59 14.71 -7.48
N ASN A 67 -16.48 14.31 -8.74
CA ASN A 67 -15.19 14.20 -9.41
C ASN A 67 -14.54 15.57 -9.57
N THR A 68 -13.27 15.69 -9.17
CA THR A 68 -12.44 16.89 -9.36
C THR A 68 -11.11 16.49 -9.98
N PRO A 69 -10.40 17.39 -10.69
CA PRO A 69 -9.12 17.06 -11.33
C PRO A 69 -8.02 16.53 -10.37
N ASP A 70 -8.15 16.79 -9.07
CA ASP A 70 -7.22 16.37 -8.04
C ASP A 70 -7.72 15.21 -7.15
N LEU A 71 -8.96 14.74 -7.37
CA LEU A 71 -9.51 13.59 -6.68
C LEU A 71 -8.92 12.31 -7.27
N LEU A 72 -8.08 11.64 -6.49
CA LEU A 72 -7.57 10.33 -6.87
C LEU A 72 -8.59 9.23 -6.50
N PRO A 73 -9.06 8.41 -7.45
CA PRO A 73 -9.87 7.25 -7.14
C PRO A 73 -9.07 6.21 -6.34
N LYS A 74 -9.78 5.23 -5.77
CA LYS A 74 -9.22 4.13 -4.98
C LYS A 74 -9.76 2.80 -5.49
N PRO A 75 -9.02 1.68 -5.34
CA PRO A 75 -9.57 0.37 -5.67
C PRO A 75 -10.92 0.15 -4.96
N GLY A 76 -11.92 -0.29 -5.74
CA GLY A 76 -13.30 -0.50 -5.29
C GLY A 76 -14.18 0.74 -5.28
N ASP A 77 -13.66 1.93 -5.60
CA ASP A 77 -14.49 3.08 -5.91
C ASP A 77 -15.36 2.77 -7.13
N ILE A 78 -16.60 3.23 -7.09
CA ILE A 78 -17.58 3.07 -8.18
C ILE A 78 -17.64 4.39 -8.94
N LEU A 79 -17.20 4.37 -10.19
CA LEU A 79 -17.15 5.52 -11.08
C LEU A 79 -18.49 5.69 -11.78
N ILE A 80 -19.11 6.86 -11.64
CA ILE A 80 -20.42 7.19 -12.20
C ILE A 80 -20.25 8.16 -13.37
N TYR A 81 -20.62 7.72 -14.57
CA TYR A 81 -20.47 8.48 -15.80
C TYR A 81 -21.83 9.02 -16.26
N THR A 82 -21.95 10.34 -16.29
CA THR A 82 -23.20 11.04 -16.66
C THR A 82 -22.97 12.29 -17.49
N LEU A 83 -21.73 12.53 -17.94
CA LEU A 83 -21.36 13.72 -18.71
C LEU A 83 -20.87 13.33 -20.11
N GLY A 84 -20.91 14.28 -21.04
CA GLY A 84 -20.43 14.07 -22.41
C GLY A 84 -21.20 12.95 -23.11
N ARG A 85 -20.50 11.97 -23.67
CA ARG A 85 -21.16 10.82 -24.33
C ARG A 85 -21.99 9.93 -23.41
N PHE A 86 -21.87 10.11 -22.09
CA PHE A 86 -22.65 9.39 -21.08
C PHE A 86 -23.83 10.21 -20.52
N ASP A 87 -24.04 11.44 -21.02
CA ASP A 87 -25.27 12.19 -20.78
C ASP A 87 -26.40 11.60 -21.63
N ASN A 88 -26.91 10.46 -21.17
CA ASN A 88 -27.99 9.72 -21.79
C ASN A 88 -28.96 9.23 -20.71
N GLN A 89 -30.03 8.54 -21.12
CA GLN A 89 -31.09 8.10 -20.21
C GLN A 89 -30.60 7.22 -19.03
N TYR A 90 -29.49 6.50 -19.19
CA TYR A 90 -29.03 5.48 -18.24
C TYR A 90 -27.72 5.83 -17.54
N GLY A 91 -26.84 6.60 -18.19
CA GLY A 91 -25.44 6.76 -17.77
C GLY A 91 -24.61 5.50 -17.99
N HIS A 92 -23.41 5.46 -17.42
CA HIS A 92 -22.58 4.25 -17.31
C HIS A 92 -21.92 4.18 -15.94
N VAL A 93 -21.49 2.99 -15.54
CA VAL A 93 -20.80 2.76 -14.27
C VAL A 93 -19.71 1.70 -14.39
N ALA A 94 -18.61 1.90 -13.70
CA ALA A 94 -17.51 0.95 -13.61
C ALA A 94 -16.93 0.93 -12.20
N VAL A 95 -16.17 -0.12 -11.85
CA VAL A 95 -15.50 -0.22 -10.54
C VAL A 95 -13.99 -0.12 -10.72
N VAL A 96 -13.34 0.78 -9.99
CA VAL A 96 -11.88 0.96 -10.03
C VAL A 96 -11.18 -0.31 -9.54
N HIS A 97 -10.16 -0.74 -10.27
CA HIS A 97 -9.38 -1.92 -9.96
C HIS A 97 -7.91 -1.60 -9.67
N SER A 98 -7.16 -1.08 -10.65
CA SER A 98 -5.70 -0.89 -10.53
C SER A 98 -5.18 0.25 -11.43
N ASP A 99 -3.86 0.42 -11.51
CA ASP A 99 -3.14 1.39 -12.36
C ASP A 99 -3.70 2.82 -12.29
N ILE A 100 -4.01 3.26 -11.07
CA ILE A 100 -4.73 4.51 -10.82
C ILE A 100 -3.78 5.70 -10.87
N THR A 101 -4.10 6.65 -11.74
CA THR A 101 -3.48 7.97 -11.85
C THR A 101 -4.56 9.04 -11.86
N LEU A 102 -4.19 10.32 -11.89
CA LEU A 102 -5.16 11.42 -12.04
C LEU A 102 -5.82 11.46 -13.42
N GLU A 103 -5.26 10.76 -14.41
CA GLU A 103 -5.74 10.79 -15.79
C GLU A 103 -6.34 9.48 -16.26
N SER A 104 -6.00 8.37 -15.61
CA SER A 104 -6.58 7.09 -15.98
C SER A 104 -6.58 6.08 -14.83
N CYS A 105 -7.38 5.04 -14.96
CA CYS A 105 -7.24 3.82 -14.17
C CYS A 105 -7.60 2.59 -14.99
N VAL A 106 -7.29 1.41 -14.46
CA VAL A 106 -7.94 0.17 -14.90
C VAL A 106 -9.18 -0.03 -14.06
N VAL A 107 -10.33 -0.15 -14.72
CA VAL A 107 -11.62 -0.51 -14.13
C VAL A 107 -11.97 -1.96 -14.44
N ILE A 108 -12.88 -2.53 -13.65
CA ILE A 108 -13.64 -3.73 -13.98
C ILE A 108 -15.11 -3.34 -14.19
N GLU A 109 -15.71 -3.90 -15.23
CA GLU A 109 -17.09 -3.59 -15.62
C GLU A 109 -17.66 -4.70 -16.52
N GLN A 110 -18.97 -4.69 -16.68
CA GLN A 110 -19.68 -5.47 -17.70
C GLN A 110 -20.57 -4.53 -18.51
N ASN A 111 -21.04 -5.00 -19.67
CA ASN A 111 -21.91 -4.25 -20.58
C ASN A 111 -21.33 -2.95 -21.17
N TRP A 112 -20.02 -2.85 -21.37
CA TRP A 112 -19.43 -1.68 -22.07
C TRP A 112 -19.90 -1.56 -23.53
N ASN A 113 -20.27 -2.68 -24.15
CA ASN A 113 -20.76 -2.73 -25.53
C ASN A 113 -22.27 -2.43 -25.67
N GLY A 114 -23.00 -2.29 -24.56
CA GLY A 114 -24.45 -2.07 -24.53
C GLY A 114 -25.33 -3.29 -24.83
N LYS A 115 -24.77 -4.51 -24.92
CA LYS A 115 -25.52 -5.75 -25.26
C LYS A 115 -25.86 -6.65 -24.07
N ALA A 116 -25.31 -6.38 -22.90
CA ALA A 116 -25.49 -7.11 -21.65
C ALA A 116 -25.16 -8.61 -21.75
N ASP A 117 -24.16 -8.95 -22.57
CA ASP A 117 -23.78 -10.31 -22.95
C ASP A 117 -22.33 -10.67 -22.58
N THR A 118 -21.63 -9.78 -21.87
CA THR A 118 -20.21 -9.95 -21.54
C THR A 118 -19.99 -10.24 -20.06
N PRO A 119 -18.99 -11.07 -19.70
CA PRO A 119 -18.55 -11.16 -18.32
C PRO A 119 -17.86 -9.84 -17.89
N VAL A 120 -17.60 -9.71 -16.59
CA VAL A 120 -16.78 -8.64 -16.03
C VAL A 120 -15.37 -8.70 -16.63
N LYS A 121 -14.95 -7.61 -17.29
CA LYS A 121 -13.65 -7.47 -17.95
C LYS A 121 -12.92 -6.25 -17.43
N LYS A 122 -11.58 -6.28 -17.56
CA LYS A 122 -10.74 -5.11 -17.33
C LYS A 122 -10.79 -4.18 -18.54
N ARG A 123 -10.87 -2.88 -18.29
CA ARG A 123 -10.70 -1.83 -19.32
C ARG A 123 -9.86 -0.69 -18.75
N ARG A 124 -9.02 -0.07 -19.59
CA ARG A 124 -8.40 1.21 -19.26
C ARG A 124 -9.41 2.33 -19.47
N ASP A 125 -9.67 3.08 -18.41
CA ASP A 125 -10.58 4.22 -18.38
C ASP A 125 -9.79 5.51 -18.19
N ASN A 126 -10.15 6.56 -18.92
CA ASN A 126 -9.50 7.87 -18.91
C ASN A 126 -10.38 8.94 -18.25
N TYR A 127 -11.37 8.53 -17.45
CA TYR A 127 -12.32 9.39 -16.75
C TYR A 127 -13.19 10.29 -17.65
N GLU A 128 -13.26 10.00 -18.95
CA GLU A 128 -14.13 10.74 -19.87
C GLU A 128 -15.59 10.61 -19.41
N GLY A 129 -16.22 11.75 -19.11
CA GLY A 129 -17.62 11.80 -18.68
C GLY A 129 -17.88 11.39 -17.22
N LEU A 130 -16.83 11.15 -16.43
CA LEU A 130 -16.93 10.84 -14.99
C LEU A 130 -17.44 12.06 -14.21
N SER A 131 -18.59 11.92 -13.57
CA SER A 131 -19.21 12.99 -12.76
C SER A 131 -19.01 12.78 -11.26
N HIS A 132 -19.16 11.54 -10.78
CA HIS A 132 -19.15 11.21 -9.36
C HIS A 132 -18.44 9.89 -9.08
N ILE A 133 -18.04 9.73 -7.82
CA ILE A 133 -17.50 8.51 -7.27
C ILE A 133 -18.32 8.10 -6.06
N ILE A 134 -18.81 6.86 -6.03
CA ILE A 134 -19.34 6.26 -4.80
C ILE A 134 -18.19 5.48 -4.15
N ARG A 135 -17.80 5.91 -2.96
CA ARG A 135 -16.69 5.33 -2.19
C ARG A 135 -17.22 4.59 -0.98
N ILE A 136 -17.10 3.27 -1.00
CA ILE A 136 -17.47 2.41 0.13
C ILE A 136 -16.50 2.68 1.30
N LYS A 137 -17.03 2.78 2.52
CA LYS A 137 -16.23 2.88 3.73
C LYS A 137 -15.89 1.48 4.24
N TYR A 138 -14.61 1.23 4.42
CA TYR A 138 -14.10 -0.05 4.90
C TYR A 138 -13.74 0.03 6.37
N LYS A 139 -13.72 -1.13 7.03
CA LYS A 139 -13.11 -1.21 8.36
C LYS A 139 -11.62 -0.90 8.19
N GLU A 140 -11.10 0.09 8.91
CA GLU A 140 -9.66 0.29 8.97
C GLU A 140 -9.01 -1.00 9.46
N GLU A 141 -8.08 -1.53 8.66
CA GLU A 141 -7.23 -2.62 9.13
C GLU A 141 -6.31 -2.07 10.22
N GLU A 142 -5.89 -2.93 11.15
CA GLU A 142 -5.05 -2.60 12.31
C GLU A 142 -3.87 -1.66 11.98
N ALA A 143 -3.25 -1.10 13.03
CA ALA A 143 -2.16 -0.10 13.07
C ALA A 143 -0.96 -0.21 12.09
N MET A 144 -0.92 -1.20 11.20
CA MET A 144 0.06 -1.43 10.14
C MET A 144 -0.39 -1.04 8.72
N SER A 145 -1.67 -0.76 8.47
CA SER A 145 -2.13 -0.32 7.14
C SER A 145 -1.62 1.09 6.83
N LYS A 146 -0.81 1.23 5.77
CA LYS A 146 -0.26 2.52 5.31
C LYS A 146 -0.80 2.94 3.96
N ARG A 147 -0.83 4.25 3.72
CA ARG A 147 -0.98 4.88 2.40
C ARG A 147 0.39 5.03 1.77
N ILE A 148 0.66 4.20 0.77
CA ILE A 148 1.97 4.05 0.16
C ILE A 148 1.91 4.53 -1.29
N LEU A 149 2.81 5.45 -1.65
CA LEU A 149 3.08 5.81 -3.03
C LEU A 149 4.36 5.10 -3.47
N LEU A 150 4.25 4.26 -4.50
CA LEU A 150 5.40 3.68 -5.18
C LEU A 150 5.69 4.47 -6.45
N THR A 151 6.96 4.73 -6.74
CA THR A 151 7.39 5.37 -7.98
C THR A 151 8.57 4.65 -8.60
N ALA A 152 8.60 4.60 -9.93
CA ALA A 152 9.75 4.15 -10.68
C ALA A 152 10.68 5.35 -10.91
N GLY A 153 11.98 5.17 -10.70
CA GLY A 153 13.00 6.14 -11.09
C GLY A 153 12.96 6.46 -12.58
N HIS A 154 13.51 7.61 -12.94
CA HIS A 154 13.50 8.15 -14.30
C HIS A 154 12.09 8.30 -14.86
N GLY A 155 11.91 8.43 -16.18
CA GLY A 155 10.58 8.58 -16.79
C GLY A 155 10.55 9.53 -17.97
N GLY A 156 9.43 9.56 -18.68
CA GLY A 156 9.33 10.31 -19.94
C GLY A 156 10.45 9.90 -20.90
N ASN A 157 11.28 10.87 -21.30
CA ASN A 157 12.40 10.67 -22.24
C ASN A 157 13.70 10.20 -21.57
N ASP A 158 13.78 10.15 -20.25
CA ASP A 158 14.98 9.68 -19.53
C ASP A 158 14.91 8.16 -19.32
N PRO A 159 15.74 7.35 -20.01
CA PRO A 159 15.74 5.89 -19.87
C PRO A 159 16.43 5.41 -18.58
N GLY A 160 17.12 6.30 -17.86
CA GLY A 160 18.03 5.92 -16.79
C GLY A 160 19.22 5.11 -17.29
N ALA A 161 19.81 4.31 -16.41
CA ALA A 161 20.92 3.47 -16.80
C ALA A 161 20.52 2.38 -17.81
N VAL A 162 21.48 1.97 -18.66
CA VAL A 162 21.27 0.94 -19.70
C VAL A 162 22.26 -0.20 -19.49
N GLY A 163 21.75 -1.43 -19.48
CA GLY A 163 22.58 -2.61 -19.25
C GLY A 163 21.79 -3.90 -19.47
N ASN A 164 22.51 -4.99 -19.80
CA ASN A 164 21.94 -6.33 -19.88
C ASN A 164 20.64 -6.44 -20.73
N GLY A 165 20.64 -5.73 -21.86
CA GLY A 165 19.56 -5.75 -22.86
C GLY A 165 18.30 -4.97 -22.47
N THR A 166 18.37 -4.09 -21.48
CA THR A 166 17.24 -3.25 -21.05
C THR A 166 17.73 -1.90 -20.51
N ASN A 167 16.79 -1.02 -20.19
CA ASN A 167 17.04 0.23 -19.47
C ASN A 167 16.25 0.24 -18.17
N GLU A 168 16.72 1.03 -17.22
CA GLU A 168 16.18 1.14 -15.88
C GLU A 168 14.73 1.60 -15.86
N ARG A 169 14.42 2.67 -16.61
CA ARG A 169 13.08 3.26 -16.69
C ARG A 169 12.04 2.20 -17.03
N ASP A 170 12.27 1.43 -18.09
CA ASP A 170 11.32 0.45 -18.62
C ASP A 170 11.27 -0.79 -17.73
N PHE A 171 12.44 -1.32 -17.34
CA PHE A 171 12.50 -2.54 -16.55
C PHE A 171 11.72 -2.41 -15.23
N ILE A 172 11.89 -1.29 -14.52
CA ILE A 172 11.22 -1.04 -13.24
C ILE A 172 9.70 -0.86 -13.43
N ARG A 173 9.27 -0.13 -14.46
CA ARG A 173 7.85 0.13 -14.78
C ARG A 173 7.09 -1.11 -15.22
N GLU A 174 7.75 -2.00 -15.95
CA GLU A 174 7.14 -3.21 -16.51
C GLU A 174 7.16 -4.37 -15.50
N ASN A 175 8.20 -4.48 -14.67
CA ASN A 175 8.45 -5.70 -13.91
C ASN A 175 8.43 -5.52 -12.39
N ILE A 176 8.72 -4.32 -11.86
CA ILE A 176 8.96 -4.17 -10.42
C ILE A 176 7.75 -3.54 -9.71
N VAL A 177 7.38 -2.32 -10.08
CA VAL A 177 6.50 -1.48 -9.25
C VAL A 177 5.11 -2.09 -9.07
N ASP A 178 4.53 -2.63 -10.15
CA ASP A 178 3.20 -3.24 -10.09
C ASP A 178 3.20 -4.57 -9.31
N ASN A 179 4.29 -5.34 -9.38
CA ASN A 179 4.42 -6.59 -8.60
C ASN A 179 4.54 -6.28 -7.10
N ILE A 180 5.33 -5.28 -6.70
CA ILE A 180 5.40 -4.84 -5.31
C ILE A 180 4.03 -4.30 -4.84
N ALA A 181 3.39 -3.47 -5.67
CA ALA A 181 2.07 -2.90 -5.36
C ALA A 181 1.02 -4.00 -5.14
N LYS A 182 1.01 -5.04 -5.98
CA LYS A 182 0.14 -6.21 -5.83
C LYS A 182 0.29 -6.85 -4.45
N TYR A 183 1.50 -7.15 -4.00
CA TYR A 183 1.73 -7.78 -2.69
C TYR A 183 1.35 -6.86 -1.53
N LEU A 184 1.70 -5.58 -1.60
CA LEU A 184 1.34 -4.60 -0.57
C LEU A 184 -0.17 -4.41 -0.45
N ARG A 185 -0.92 -4.38 -1.57
CA ARG A 185 -2.39 -4.33 -1.59
C ARG A 185 -3.00 -5.60 -1.00
N LYS A 186 -2.40 -6.76 -1.28
CA LYS A 186 -2.82 -8.05 -0.69
C LYS A 186 -2.63 -8.05 0.83
N ALA A 187 -1.60 -7.37 1.32
CA ALA A 187 -1.33 -7.14 2.73
C ALA A 187 -2.18 -6.03 3.37
N GLY A 188 -3.17 -5.48 2.66
CA GLY A 188 -4.13 -4.50 3.19
C GLY A 188 -3.74 -3.04 3.03
N ASN A 189 -2.57 -2.72 2.48
CA ASN A 189 -2.12 -1.33 2.32
C ASN A 189 -2.90 -0.60 1.22
N ASP A 190 -3.02 0.72 1.38
CA ASP A 190 -3.53 1.62 0.36
C ASP A 190 -2.40 2.04 -0.58
N VAL A 191 -2.25 1.35 -1.70
CA VAL A 191 -1.07 1.52 -2.57
C VAL A 191 -1.45 2.21 -3.88
N THR A 192 -0.84 3.37 -4.10
CA THR A 192 -0.85 4.08 -5.37
C THR A 192 0.49 3.89 -6.07
N VAL A 193 0.45 3.71 -7.38
CA VAL A 193 1.65 3.75 -8.24
C VAL A 193 1.64 5.10 -8.94
N PHE A 194 2.73 5.85 -8.83
CA PHE A 194 2.90 7.12 -9.53
C PHE A 194 2.79 6.90 -11.04
N ASP A 195 2.25 7.88 -11.77
CA ASP A 195 1.96 7.68 -13.19
C ASP A 195 3.23 7.33 -13.97
N LYS A 196 3.25 6.11 -14.53
CA LYS A 196 4.42 5.54 -15.18
C LYS A 196 4.84 6.29 -16.44
N LYS A 197 3.98 7.15 -17.01
CA LYS A 197 4.39 8.01 -18.13
C LYS A 197 5.35 9.12 -17.71
N TYR A 198 5.40 9.42 -16.42
CA TYR A 198 6.12 10.55 -15.87
C TYR A 198 7.32 10.12 -15.03
N ASP A 199 8.24 11.08 -14.89
CA ASP A 199 9.30 11.08 -13.88
C ASP A 199 8.86 11.95 -12.71
N MET A 200 8.87 11.38 -11.49
CA MET A 200 8.47 12.11 -10.29
C MET A 200 9.39 13.29 -10.01
N LEU A 201 10.70 13.16 -10.30
CA LEU A 201 11.66 14.23 -10.06
C LEU A 201 11.34 15.45 -10.92
N THR A 202 11.17 15.24 -12.23
CA THR A 202 10.78 16.30 -13.17
C THR A 202 9.54 17.06 -12.69
N TRP A 203 8.48 16.35 -12.29
CA TRP A 203 7.26 16.99 -11.78
C TRP A 203 7.39 17.63 -10.40
N THR A 204 8.33 17.16 -9.58
CA THR A 204 8.64 17.79 -8.30
C THR A 204 9.32 19.14 -8.50
N PHE A 205 10.13 19.30 -9.55
CA PHE A 205 10.75 20.58 -9.90
C PHE A 205 9.87 21.51 -10.74
N ASP A 206 8.72 21.03 -11.21
CA ASP A 206 7.79 21.85 -11.97
C ASP A 206 7.31 23.06 -11.14
N PRO A 207 7.40 24.30 -11.67
CA PRO A 207 7.03 25.51 -10.93
C PRO A 207 5.59 25.55 -10.45
N SER A 208 4.66 24.85 -11.13
CA SER A 208 3.25 24.79 -10.75
C SER A 208 3.03 24.01 -9.45
N LYS A 209 3.95 23.09 -9.10
CA LYS A 209 3.85 22.20 -7.93
C LYS A 209 2.55 21.39 -7.87
N GLN A 210 1.92 21.16 -9.02
CA GLN A 210 0.63 20.47 -9.10
C GLN A 210 0.77 18.94 -8.99
N TYR A 211 1.96 18.39 -9.26
CA TYR A 211 2.24 16.96 -9.23
C TYR A 211 3.52 16.61 -8.44
N GLY A 212 4.09 15.42 -8.65
CA GLY A 212 5.29 14.97 -7.93
C GLY A 212 5.10 14.88 -6.41
N LEU A 213 6.14 15.24 -5.63
CA LEU A 213 6.10 15.19 -4.17
C LEU A 213 5.11 16.18 -3.54
N TYR A 214 4.83 17.32 -4.18
CA TYR A 214 3.84 18.28 -3.69
C TYR A 214 2.42 17.71 -3.75
N TRP A 215 2.11 17.01 -4.84
CA TRP A 215 0.88 16.21 -4.92
C TRP A 215 0.87 15.07 -3.91
N ALA A 216 1.97 14.33 -3.77
CA ALA A 216 2.05 13.23 -2.79
C ALA A 216 1.74 13.72 -1.35
N LYS A 217 2.26 14.89 -0.97
CA LYS A 217 1.92 15.57 0.29
C LYS A 217 0.44 15.92 0.38
N LYS A 218 -0.12 16.55 -0.66
CA LYS A 218 -1.56 16.92 -0.70
C LYS A 218 -2.46 15.70 -0.55
N GLN A 219 -2.06 14.58 -1.17
CA GLN A 219 -2.77 13.30 -1.07
C GLN A 219 -2.59 12.60 0.28
N LYS A 220 -1.67 13.07 1.15
CA LYS A 220 -1.37 12.50 2.48
C LYS A 220 -0.96 11.03 2.41
N PHE A 221 0.02 10.72 1.56
CA PHE A 221 0.70 9.42 1.63
C PHE A 221 1.58 9.37 2.89
N ASP A 222 1.54 8.23 3.59
CA ASP A 222 2.39 7.96 4.75
C ASP A 222 3.84 7.69 4.31
N GLU A 223 4.01 7.04 3.15
CA GLU A 223 5.30 6.61 2.64
C GLU A 223 5.40 6.81 1.12
N VAL A 224 6.50 7.42 0.65
CA VAL A 224 6.93 7.39 -0.75
C VAL A 224 8.16 6.49 -0.90
N ILE A 225 8.09 5.50 -1.80
CA ILE A 225 9.22 4.61 -2.11
C ILE A 225 9.52 4.71 -3.59
N GLU A 226 10.75 5.12 -3.90
CA GLU A 226 11.27 5.25 -5.26
C GLU A 226 12.25 4.12 -5.56
N PHE A 227 12.07 3.44 -6.69
CA PHE A 227 12.91 2.29 -7.07
C PHE A 227 13.81 2.63 -8.25
N HIS A 228 15.09 2.25 -8.15
CA HIS A 228 16.14 2.44 -9.14
C HIS A 228 16.97 1.15 -9.33
N LEU A 229 17.82 1.12 -10.34
CA LEU A 229 18.88 0.15 -10.58
C LEU A 229 20.20 0.88 -10.86
N ASP A 230 21.17 0.70 -9.96
CA ASP A 230 22.47 1.35 -10.03
C ASP A 230 23.28 0.89 -11.28
N ALA A 231 24.30 1.65 -11.63
CA ALA A 231 25.17 1.36 -12.76
C ALA A 231 26.62 1.72 -12.47
N ALA A 232 27.50 0.74 -12.64
CA ALA A 232 28.94 0.88 -12.58
C ALA A 232 29.60 -0.17 -13.48
N SER A 233 30.83 -0.61 -13.15
CA SER A 233 31.48 -1.72 -13.86
C SER A 233 30.61 -2.99 -13.83
N PRO A 234 30.69 -3.88 -14.83
CA PRO A 234 29.91 -5.12 -14.86
C PRO A 234 30.14 -6.07 -13.68
N SER A 235 31.21 -5.86 -12.92
CA SER A 235 31.55 -6.58 -11.69
C SER A 235 30.89 -6.02 -10.43
N ALA A 236 30.37 -4.79 -10.46
CA ALA A 236 29.60 -4.23 -9.35
C ALA A 236 28.31 -5.04 -9.15
N SER A 237 27.86 -5.16 -7.89
CA SER A 237 26.72 -6.00 -7.53
C SER A 237 26.19 -5.60 -6.15
N GLY A 238 24.90 -5.82 -5.95
CA GLY A 238 24.22 -5.60 -4.69
C GLY A 238 23.48 -4.26 -4.64
N GLY A 239 22.37 -4.23 -3.91
CA GLY A 239 21.55 -3.03 -3.76
C GLY A 239 21.94 -2.18 -2.55
N HIS A 240 21.25 -1.07 -2.37
CA HIS A 240 21.23 -0.34 -1.10
C HIS A 240 20.00 0.58 -0.99
N THR A 241 19.60 0.89 0.25
CA THR A 241 18.57 1.89 0.54
C THR A 241 19.22 3.25 0.75
N ILE A 242 18.59 4.30 0.23
CA ILE A 242 19.05 5.69 0.33
C ILE A 242 17.99 6.53 1.03
N ILE A 243 18.44 7.32 2.01
CA ILE A 243 17.63 8.27 2.77
C ILE A 243 18.25 9.67 2.74
N TRP A 244 17.46 10.67 3.11
CA TRP A 244 17.96 12.03 3.32
C TRP A 244 19.03 12.06 4.42
N GLY A 245 20.13 12.77 4.17
CA GLY A 245 21.31 12.73 5.01
C GLY A 245 21.11 13.25 6.44
N GLY A 246 20.11 14.12 6.64
CA GLY A 246 19.72 14.63 7.96
C GLY A 246 18.97 13.64 8.84
N PHE A 247 18.57 12.47 8.32
CA PHE A 247 17.77 11.49 9.06
C PHE A 247 18.58 10.27 9.52
N ASN A 248 18.00 9.55 10.46
CA ASN A 248 18.47 8.22 10.86
C ASN A 248 17.59 7.16 10.19
N PRO A 249 18.18 6.04 9.74
CA PRO A 249 17.39 4.95 9.17
C PRO A 249 16.36 4.44 10.16
N ASP A 250 15.16 4.17 9.68
CA ASP A 250 14.08 3.60 10.48
C ASP A 250 13.99 2.07 10.32
N LYS A 251 12.94 1.48 10.88
CA LYS A 251 12.70 0.04 10.78
C LYS A 251 12.36 -0.41 9.36
N MET A 252 11.77 0.44 8.52
CA MET A 252 11.49 0.12 7.13
C MET A 252 12.79 0.10 6.32
N ASP A 253 13.63 1.12 6.47
CA ASP A 253 14.91 1.20 5.75
C ASP A 253 15.80 -0.01 6.05
N THR A 254 15.88 -0.39 7.33
CA THR A 254 16.66 -1.57 7.76
C THR A 254 16.11 -2.89 7.23
N ARG A 255 14.79 -3.03 7.08
CA ARG A 255 14.19 -4.23 6.47
C ARG A 255 14.41 -4.28 4.97
N ILE A 256 14.27 -3.16 4.26
CA ILE A 256 14.53 -3.10 2.82
C ILE A 256 16.00 -3.42 2.55
N GLN A 257 16.92 -2.81 3.31
CA GLN A 257 18.35 -3.12 3.21
C GLN A 257 18.63 -4.61 3.46
N LYS A 258 17.95 -5.23 4.44
CA LYS A 258 18.08 -6.67 4.71
C LYS A 258 17.55 -7.52 3.54
N ALA A 259 16.39 -7.18 2.98
CA ALA A 259 15.83 -7.87 1.83
C ALA A 259 16.78 -7.82 0.61
N LEU A 260 17.45 -6.68 0.39
CA LEU A 260 18.51 -6.59 -0.62
C LEU A 260 19.70 -7.50 -0.30
N SER A 261 20.15 -7.50 0.97
CA SER A 261 21.25 -8.37 1.43
C SER A 261 20.98 -9.85 1.24
N ASP A 262 19.74 -10.28 1.45
CA ASP A 262 19.33 -11.69 1.33
C ASP A 262 19.10 -12.11 -0.13
N THR A 263 19.07 -11.16 -1.08
CA THR A 263 18.75 -11.41 -2.49
C THR A 263 19.95 -11.16 -3.40
N VAL A 264 20.12 -9.94 -3.90
CA VAL A 264 21.24 -9.55 -4.77
C VAL A 264 22.53 -9.25 -3.98
N GLY A 265 22.44 -9.14 -2.66
CA GLY A 265 23.49 -8.66 -1.77
C GLY A 265 23.42 -7.14 -1.58
N VAL A 266 24.36 -6.59 -0.81
CA VAL A 266 24.46 -5.14 -0.60
C VAL A 266 25.87 -4.65 -0.94
N ILE A 267 25.94 -3.55 -1.70
CA ILE A 267 27.23 -2.94 -2.06
C ILE A 267 27.78 -2.06 -0.93
N ARG A 268 26.88 -1.50 -0.12
CA ARG A 268 27.19 -0.62 1.00
C ARG A 268 26.03 -0.59 2.02
N PRO A 269 26.26 -0.10 3.24
CA PRO A 269 25.18 0.18 4.19
C PRO A 269 24.17 1.22 3.65
N ILE A 270 23.06 1.41 4.37
CA ILE A 270 22.07 2.45 4.07
C ILE A 270 22.77 3.79 3.87
N SER A 271 22.54 4.38 2.70
CA SER A 271 23.25 5.58 2.27
C SER A 271 22.49 6.83 2.68
N LYS A 272 23.22 7.75 3.31
CA LYS A 272 22.74 9.07 3.71
C LYS A 272 23.22 10.09 2.69
N ARG A 273 22.30 10.68 1.92
CA ARG A 273 22.63 11.59 0.80
C ARG A 273 21.97 12.94 0.99
N THR A 274 22.69 14.02 0.62
CA THR A 274 22.20 15.41 0.73
C THR A 274 22.04 16.11 -0.63
N ASP A 275 22.36 15.39 -1.71
CA ASP A 275 22.46 15.89 -3.08
C ASP A 275 21.36 15.34 -4.01
N LEU A 276 20.46 14.50 -3.49
CA LEU A 276 19.34 13.94 -4.25
C LEU A 276 18.09 14.82 -4.12
N GLY A 277 17.56 15.28 -5.25
CA GLY A 277 16.46 16.25 -5.32
C GLY A 277 15.19 15.80 -4.59
N ASN A 278 14.65 14.63 -4.92
CA ASN A 278 13.45 14.09 -4.26
C ASN A 278 13.67 13.84 -2.77
N ALA A 279 14.83 13.30 -2.36
CA ALA A 279 15.13 13.08 -0.95
C ALA A 279 15.17 14.40 -0.15
N ARG A 280 15.78 15.45 -0.71
CA ARG A 280 15.82 16.79 -0.11
C ARG A 280 14.42 17.38 0.03
N ILE A 281 13.67 17.43 -1.08
CA ILE A 281 12.37 18.09 -1.14
C ILE A 281 11.35 17.33 -0.28
N ALA A 282 11.40 15.99 -0.25
CA ALA A 282 10.55 15.21 0.65
C ALA A 282 10.83 15.55 2.12
N ALA A 283 12.11 15.67 2.51
CA ALA A 283 12.49 16.06 3.87
C ALA A 283 12.00 17.48 4.21
N GLU A 284 12.14 18.46 3.30
CA GLU A 284 11.62 19.83 3.46
C GLU A 284 10.09 19.84 3.59
N LEU A 285 9.40 18.96 2.87
CA LEU A 285 7.95 18.86 2.87
C LEU A 285 7.39 18.07 4.06
N GLY A 286 8.22 17.37 4.82
CA GLY A 286 7.79 16.44 5.87
C GLY A 286 7.14 15.17 5.33
N VAL A 287 7.49 14.76 4.10
CA VAL A 287 7.02 13.53 3.47
C VAL A 287 8.07 12.44 3.73
N SER A 288 7.65 11.30 4.27
CA SER A 288 8.54 10.15 4.42
C SER A 288 8.92 9.60 3.03
N TYR A 289 10.21 9.51 2.76
CA TYR A 289 10.74 9.14 1.44
C TYR A 289 12.00 8.29 1.57
N ARG A 290 12.13 7.29 0.70
CA ARG A 290 13.37 6.55 0.47
C ARG A 290 13.50 6.18 -1.00
N LEU A 291 14.74 6.14 -1.46
CA LEU A 291 15.12 5.60 -2.75
C LEU A 291 15.78 4.24 -2.52
N VAL A 292 15.46 3.25 -3.36
CA VAL A 292 15.96 1.88 -3.25
C VAL A 292 16.63 1.49 -4.55
N GLU A 293 17.95 1.36 -4.49
CA GLU A 293 18.74 0.74 -5.57
C GLU A 293 18.60 -0.78 -5.44
N LEU A 294 17.90 -1.40 -6.38
CA LEU A 294 17.52 -2.81 -6.32
C LEU A 294 18.65 -3.78 -6.68
N GLY A 295 19.79 -3.26 -7.12
CA GLY A 295 20.93 -3.97 -7.68
C GLY A 295 21.50 -3.17 -8.84
N PHE A 296 22.48 -3.74 -9.55
CA PHE A 296 23.12 -3.05 -10.67
C PHE A 296 22.57 -3.52 -12.03
N ILE A 297 22.03 -2.59 -12.85
CA ILE A 297 21.56 -2.93 -14.21
C ILE A 297 22.70 -3.38 -15.12
N THR A 298 23.93 -2.94 -14.86
CA THR A 298 25.12 -3.37 -15.60
C THR A 298 25.67 -4.73 -15.15
N SER A 299 25.19 -5.26 -14.02
CA SER A 299 25.62 -6.54 -13.47
C SER A 299 24.80 -7.71 -14.03
N LYS A 300 25.45 -8.61 -14.77
CA LYS A 300 24.80 -9.85 -15.24
C LYS A 300 24.28 -10.70 -14.08
N LYS A 301 25.01 -10.74 -12.97
CA LYS A 301 24.64 -11.50 -11.77
C LYS A 301 23.32 -10.97 -11.20
N ASP A 302 23.23 -9.68 -10.92
CA ASP A 302 22.04 -9.08 -10.32
C ASP A 302 20.85 -9.16 -11.26
N MET A 303 21.03 -8.79 -12.54
CA MET A 303 19.92 -8.82 -13.50
C MET A 303 19.42 -10.25 -13.79
N ASN A 304 20.29 -11.25 -13.82
CA ASN A 304 19.86 -12.65 -13.95
C ASN A 304 19.09 -13.11 -12.72
N TYR A 305 19.55 -12.73 -11.52
CA TYR A 305 18.82 -13.05 -10.28
C TYR A 305 17.44 -12.40 -10.26
N ILE A 306 17.36 -11.09 -10.49
CA ILE A 306 16.09 -10.33 -10.45
C ILE A 306 15.10 -10.86 -11.49
N LYS A 307 15.54 -11.06 -12.75
CA LYS A 307 14.68 -11.59 -13.82
C LYS A 307 14.23 -13.03 -13.52
N GLY A 308 15.14 -13.89 -13.07
CA GLY A 308 14.84 -15.28 -12.75
C GLY A 308 13.97 -15.47 -11.50
N ASN A 309 13.98 -14.49 -10.59
CA ASN A 309 13.28 -14.56 -9.29
C ASN A 309 12.28 -13.43 -9.12
N LEU A 310 11.73 -12.87 -10.20
CA LEU A 310 10.98 -11.60 -10.16
C LEU A 310 9.86 -11.58 -9.11
N GLN A 311 9.07 -12.65 -9.03
CA GLN A 311 7.95 -12.74 -8.10
C GLN A 311 8.40 -12.84 -6.64
N SER A 312 9.39 -13.67 -6.33
CA SER A 312 9.90 -13.80 -4.96
C SER A 312 10.70 -12.57 -4.53
N PHE A 313 11.49 -11.99 -5.42
CA PHE A 313 12.24 -10.76 -5.19
C PHE A 313 11.31 -9.59 -4.86
N THR A 314 10.30 -9.32 -5.69
CA THR A 314 9.34 -8.23 -5.44
C THR A 314 8.46 -8.48 -4.21
N LYS A 315 8.15 -9.75 -3.89
CA LYS A 315 7.47 -10.12 -2.64
C LYS A 315 8.33 -9.81 -1.42
N GLU A 316 9.61 -10.17 -1.42
CA GLU A 316 10.54 -9.90 -0.31
C GLU A 316 10.63 -8.39 -0.03
N ILE A 317 10.74 -7.57 -1.08
CA ILE A 317 10.75 -6.11 -0.96
C ILE A 317 9.39 -5.60 -0.41
N ALA A 318 8.26 -6.14 -0.88
CA ALA A 318 6.95 -5.78 -0.36
C ALA A 318 6.78 -6.14 1.13
N GLU A 319 7.26 -7.31 1.55
CA GLU A 319 7.26 -7.75 2.96
C GLU A 319 8.12 -6.83 3.83
N ALA A 320 9.28 -6.40 3.32
CA ALA A 320 10.14 -5.44 3.98
C ALA A 320 9.47 -4.07 4.15
N ILE A 321 8.79 -3.56 3.11
CA ILE A 321 8.02 -2.31 3.18
C ILE A 321 6.87 -2.46 4.19
N HIS A 322 6.07 -3.52 4.07
CA HIS A 322 4.93 -3.78 4.95
C HIS A 322 5.34 -3.98 6.42
N GLY A 323 6.48 -4.62 6.67
CA GLY A 323 6.97 -4.95 8.01
C GLY A 323 6.60 -6.33 8.53
N GLY A 324 6.29 -7.26 7.62
CA GLY A 324 5.99 -8.65 7.95
C GLY A 324 5.70 -9.49 6.71
N GLY A 325 5.71 -10.81 6.88
CA GLY A 325 5.42 -11.76 5.81
C GLY A 325 4.02 -11.59 5.21
N ILE A 326 3.94 -11.70 3.89
CA ILE A 326 2.73 -11.62 3.07
C ILE A 326 2.48 -13.05 2.56
N ASP A 327 1.27 -13.58 2.70
CA ASP A 327 0.92 -14.95 2.25
C ASP A 327 1.64 -16.12 2.96
N ASP A 328 1.97 -16.01 4.24
CA ASP A 328 2.35 -17.18 5.02
C ASP A 328 1.09 -17.87 5.60
N PRO A 329 0.57 -18.98 5.01
CA PRO A 329 -0.52 -19.74 5.61
C PRO A 329 -0.16 -20.29 7.00
N LYS A 330 1.13 -20.45 7.34
CA LYS A 330 1.56 -20.82 8.72
C LYS A 330 1.47 -19.65 9.70
N ARG A 331 1.23 -18.42 9.23
CA ARG A 331 1.03 -17.22 10.05
C ARG A 331 -0.41 -16.72 10.05
N ALA A 332 -1.25 -17.16 9.12
CA ALA A 332 -2.71 -17.01 9.22
C ALA A 332 -3.29 -17.65 10.51
N GLU A 333 -2.56 -18.59 11.14
CA GLU A 333 -2.85 -19.15 12.47
C GLU A 333 -1.99 -18.59 13.63
N LYS A 334 -1.07 -17.64 13.39
CA LYS A 334 -0.29 -16.98 14.46
C LYS A 334 -0.68 -15.51 14.65
N LYS A 335 -1.98 -15.30 14.89
CA LYS A 335 -2.45 -14.34 15.90
C LYS A 335 -2.99 -15.10 17.11
N LYS A 336 -2.07 -15.70 17.85
CA LYS A 336 -2.21 -16.06 19.26
C LYS A 336 -0.91 -15.60 19.92
N PRO A 337 -0.95 -14.90 21.07
CA PRO A 337 0.26 -14.37 21.70
C PRO A 337 1.27 -15.50 21.88
N ALA A 338 2.55 -15.18 21.62
CA ALA A 338 3.64 -16.12 21.72
C ALA A 338 3.55 -16.88 23.05
N SER A 339 3.43 -18.21 22.97
CA SER A 339 3.70 -19.08 24.10
C SER A 339 5.19 -18.99 24.41
N LEU A 340 5.52 -18.19 25.42
CA LEU A 340 6.83 -18.11 26.04
C LEU A 340 7.14 -19.45 26.70
N SER A 341 7.99 -20.27 26.07
CA SER A 341 8.73 -21.30 26.81
C SER A 341 9.91 -20.61 27.48
N ASN A 342 9.86 -20.61 28.82
CA ASN A 342 10.75 -20.03 29.83
C ASN A 342 10.52 -18.54 30.11
N ALA A 343 9.39 -18.25 30.75
CA ALA A 343 9.14 -16.96 31.37
C ALA A 343 10.27 -16.61 32.35
N THR A 344 10.99 -15.52 32.10
CA THR A 344 12.01 -15.05 33.04
C THR A 344 11.28 -14.35 34.18
N THR A 345 11.58 -14.72 35.43
CA THR A 345 10.95 -14.10 36.60
C THR A 345 11.91 -13.22 37.40
N HIS A 346 11.38 -12.17 38.01
CA HIS A 346 12.09 -11.28 38.90
C HIS A 346 11.38 -11.23 40.26
N LYS A 347 12.09 -11.54 41.35
CA LYS A 347 11.57 -11.39 42.72
C LYS A 347 11.84 -9.97 43.19
N VAL A 348 10.78 -9.19 43.40
CA VAL A 348 10.82 -7.79 43.82
C VAL A 348 11.55 -7.66 45.15
N VAL A 349 12.56 -6.79 45.22
CA VAL A 349 13.27 -6.44 46.47
C VAL A 349 12.97 -5.01 46.90
N LYS A 350 13.35 -4.64 48.13
CA LYS A 350 13.17 -3.29 48.65
C LYS A 350 13.89 -2.29 47.75
N GLY A 351 13.15 -1.32 47.19
CA GLY A 351 13.68 -0.30 46.28
C GLY A 351 13.33 -0.52 44.81
N ASP A 352 12.80 -1.69 44.43
CA ASP A 352 12.30 -1.89 43.08
C ASP A 352 11.01 -1.11 42.81
N THR A 353 10.89 -0.62 41.58
CA THR A 353 9.68 -0.03 41.00
C THR A 353 9.35 -0.74 39.69
N LEU A 354 8.10 -0.66 39.23
CA LEU A 354 7.76 -1.18 37.90
C LEU A 354 8.63 -0.54 36.81
N TYR A 355 8.98 0.74 36.94
CA TYR A 355 9.85 1.44 36.02
C TYR A 355 11.29 0.91 36.03
N SER A 356 11.89 0.72 37.21
CA SER A 356 13.26 0.19 37.31
C SER A 356 13.36 -1.25 36.81
N ILE A 357 12.35 -2.07 37.08
CA ILE A 357 12.25 -3.45 36.56
C ILE A 357 12.04 -3.43 35.05
N SER A 358 11.14 -2.60 34.53
CA SER A 358 10.87 -2.52 33.09
C SER A 358 12.12 -2.09 32.31
N LYS A 359 12.87 -1.11 32.82
CA LYS A 359 14.16 -0.69 32.26
C LYS A 359 15.22 -1.79 32.32
N LYS A 360 15.33 -2.50 33.45
CA LYS A 360 16.30 -3.58 33.65
C LYS A 360 16.11 -4.72 32.66
N TYR A 361 14.87 -5.07 32.35
CA TYR A 361 14.55 -6.20 31.46
C TYR A 361 14.21 -5.77 30.03
N GLY A 362 14.15 -4.48 29.73
CA GLY A 362 13.82 -3.97 28.39
C GLY A 362 12.39 -4.27 27.97
N VAL A 363 11.45 -4.24 28.92
CA VAL A 363 10.00 -4.39 28.69
C VAL A 363 9.28 -3.10 29.03
N THR A 364 8.08 -2.89 28.48
CA THR A 364 7.27 -1.72 28.87
C THR A 364 6.58 -1.98 30.21
N ILE A 365 6.26 -0.93 30.96
CA ILE A 365 5.49 -1.06 32.22
C ILE A 365 4.13 -1.70 31.96
N LYS A 366 3.51 -1.35 30.83
CA LYS A 366 2.22 -1.92 30.42
C LYS A 366 2.34 -3.43 30.21
N ASP A 367 3.34 -3.87 29.43
CA ASP A 367 3.58 -5.30 29.22
C ASP A 367 3.89 -6.00 30.54
N LEU A 368 4.67 -5.38 31.43
CA LEU A 368 4.98 -5.94 32.75
C LEU A 368 3.73 -6.12 33.63
N ILE A 369 2.76 -5.21 33.56
CA ILE A 369 1.46 -5.33 34.24
C ILE A 369 0.62 -6.42 33.59
N ASP A 370 0.52 -6.41 32.26
CA ASP A 370 -0.27 -7.37 31.47
C ASP A 370 0.26 -8.81 31.62
N LEU A 371 1.56 -9.00 31.78
CA LEU A 371 2.17 -10.31 32.08
C LEU A 371 1.86 -10.80 33.51
N ASN A 372 1.52 -9.88 34.41
CA ASN A 372 1.35 -10.14 35.83
C ASN A 372 -0.03 -9.66 36.29
N ASN A 373 -1.07 -10.40 35.88
CA ASN A 373 -2.49 -10.18 36.17
C ASN A 373 -2.88 -9.92 37.65
N LYS A 374 -1.93 -9.99 38.59
CA LYS A 374 -2.11 -9.69 40.03
C LYS A 374 -1.72 -8.26 40.41
N ILE A 375 -1.13 -7.47 39.53
CA ILE A 375 -0.76 -6.08 39.79
C ILE A 375 -2.00 -5.19 39.58
N LYS A 376 -2.70 -4.86 40.67
CA LYS A 376 -3.86 -3.97 40.63
C LYS A 376 -3.39 -2.50 40.54
N SER A 377 -3.28 -1.96 39.34
CA SER A 377 -3.14 -0.50 39.14
C SER A 377 -4.46 0.07 38.64
N LYS A 378 -4.99 1.08 39.33
CA LYS A 378 -6.20 1.81 38.89
C LYS A 378 -5.89 2.96 37.92
N ASN A 379 -4.63 3.35 37.75
CA ASN A 379 -4.20 4.39 36.79
C ASN A 379 -2.68 4.31 36.56
N TYR A 380 -2.25 4.25 35.28
CA TYR A 380 -0.85 4.13 34.85
C TYR A 380 0.08 5.31 35.25
N LYS A 381 -0.45 6.32 35.94
CA LYS A 381 0.27 7.54 36.38
C LYS A 381 0.56 7.59 37.87
N ASP A 382 -0.01 6.68 38.66
CA ASP A 382 0.29 6.60 40.09
C ASP A 382 1.30 5.47 40.32
N ASN A 383 2.36 5.78 41.09
CA ASN A 383 3.41 4.86 41.52
C ASN A 383 2.79 3.61 42.16
N THR A 384 2.46 2.64 41.32
CA THR A 384 1.76 1.42 41.72
C THR A 384 2.75 0.62 42.55
N GLN A 385 2.48 0.54 43.86
CA GLN A 385 3.36 -0.14 44.80
C GLN A 385 3.36 -1.64 44.51
N ILE A 386 4.54 -2.21 44.26
CA ILE A 386 4.77 -3.65 44.15
C ILE A 386 5.33 -4.17 45.48
N ALA A 387 4.70 -5.20 46.05
CA ALA A 387 5.12 -5.73 47.34
C ALA A 387 6.46 -6.47 47.23
N VAL A 388 7.38 -6.20 48.15
CA VAL A 388 8.64 -6.93 48.29
C VAL A 388 8.35 -8.43 48.45
N GLY A 389 9.07 -9.25 47.70
CA GLY A 389 8.89 -10.70 47.65
C GLY A 389 7.96 -11.18 46.54
N THR A 390 7.23 -10.28 45.86
CA THR A 390 6.41 -10.64 44.69
C THR A 390 7.29 -11.16 43.56
N VAL A 391 6.93 -12.28 42.96
CA VAL A 391 7.62 -12.82 41.77
C VAL A 391 6.87 -12.36 40.52
N LEU A 392 7.51 -11.50 39.72
CA LEU A 392 6.97 -10.96 38.48
C LEU A 392 7.55 -11.71 37.28
N LYS A 393 6.71 -12.05 36.30
CA LYS A 393 7.14 -12.46 34.97
C LYS A 393 7.61 -11.21 34.21
N VAL A 394 8.87 -11.18 33.79
CA VAL A 394 9.49 -10.01 33.16
C VAL A 394 9.84 -10.21 31.68
N LYS A 395 9.82 -11.45 31.17
CA LYS A 395 9.90 -11.79 29.75
C LYS A 395 9.15 -13.06 29.47
#